data_AF-A0A2I0WAM1-F1
#
_entry.id   AF-A0A2I0WAM1-F1
#
_cell.length_a   1.000
_cell.length_b   1.000
_cell.length_c   1.000
_cell.angle_alpha   90.00
_cell.angle_beta   90.00
_cell.angle_gamma   90.00
#
_symmetry.space_group_name_H-M   'P 1'
#
loop_
_entity.id
_entity.type
_entity.pdbx_description
1 polymer ?
#
loop_
_entity_poly.entity_id
_entity_poly.type
_entity_poly.pdbx_seq_one_letter_code
_entity_poly.pdbx_strand_id
1 'polypeptide(L)' 'MDKSWINLNDRRLRQYKDGVTAFIKFAHENNPQKEKIRCPCRYCANIFFQTDSVVENHLLINGMQSSYIE' A
#
# COMPACT_ATOMS: atom_id res chain seq x y z
N MET A 1 6.97 -9.98 -4.32
CA MET A 1 6.13 -9.76 -3.13
C MET A 1 4.84 -10.54 -3.32
N ASP A 2 4.34 -11.24 -2.30
CA ASP A 2 3.01 -11.83 -2.36
C ASP A 2 1.95 -10.72 -2.51
N LYS A 3 1.03 -10.87 -3.48
CA LYS A 3 -0.05 -9.93 -3.77
C LYS A 3 -1.42 -10.45 -3.29
N SER A 4 -1.47 -11.67 -2.75
CA SER A 4 -2.72 -12.31 -2.28
C SER A 4 -3.47 -11.46 -1.25
N TRP A 5 -2.73 -10.74 -0.40
CA TRP A 5 -3.27 -9.87 0.64
C TRP A 5 -4.12 -8.72 0.08
N ILE A 6 -3.89 -8.30 -1.17
CA ILE A 6 -4.61 -7.18 -1.79
C ILE A 6 -6.09 -7.54 -1.98
N ASN A 7 -6.39 -8.82 -2.24
CA ASN A 7 -7.74 -9.33 -2.47
C ASN A 7 -8.50 -9.66 -1.17
N LEU A 8 -7.88 -9.49 0.01
CA LEU A 8 -8.58 -9.72 1.27
C LEU A 8 -9.57 -8.57 1.51
N ASN A 9 -10.85 -8.92 1.57
CA ASN A 9 -11.92 -7.95 1.87
C ASN A 9 -11.84 -7.42 3.32
N ASP A 10 -11.34 -8.24 4.25
CA ASP A 10 -11.15 -7.84 5.65
C ASP A 10 -9.74 -7.32 5.90
N ARG A 11 -9.63 -5.99 6.04
CA ARG A 11 -8.39 -5.26 6.30
C ARG A 11 -7.91 -5.36 7.75
N ARG A 12 -8.70 -5.98 8.64
CA ARG A 12 -8.30 -6.24 10.04
C ARG A 12 -7.43 -7.49 10.15
N LEU A 13 -7.48 -8.37 9.13
CA LEU A 13 -6.67 -9.56 9.07
C LEU A 13 -5.18 -9.23 9.15
N ARG A 14 -4.46 -10.04 9.91
CA ARG A 14 -3.01 -9.89 10.05
C ARG A 14 -2.31 -9.97 8.69
N GLN A 15 -2.75 -10.87 7.83
CA GLN A 15 -2.24 -11.03 6.46
C GLN A 15 -2.35 -9.74 5.64
N TYR A 16 -3.43 -8.97 5.80
CA TYR A 16 -3.58 -7.68 5.14
C TYR A 16 -2.55 -6.67 5.65
N LYS A 17 -2.42 -6.55 6.98
CA LYS A 17 -1.49 -5.62 7.63
C LYS A 17 -0.04 -5.96 7.28
N ASP A 18 0.34 -7.22 7.36
CA ASP A 18 1.68 -7.71 7.00
C ASP A 18 1.98 -7.42 5.53
N GLY A 19 0.98 -7.60 4.64
CA GLY A 19 1.06 -7.20 3.24
C GLY A 19 1.31 -5.70 3.06
N VAL A 20 0.56 -4.84 3.75
CA VAL A 20 0.76 -3.38 3.71
C VAL A 20 2.17 -3.00 4.16
N THR A 21 2.64 -3.53 5.29
CA THR A 21 3.99 -3.24 5.82
C THR A 21 5.06 -3.69 4.83
N ALA A 22 4.94 -4.88 4.26
CA ALA A 22 5.89 -5.39 3.27
C ALA A 22 5.87 -4.55 1.97
N PHE A 23 4.72 -4.00 1.58
CA PHE A 23 4.58 -3.14 0.40
C PHE A 23 5.34 -1.83 0.60
N ILE A 24 5.14 -1.17 1.74
CA ILE A 24 5.79 0.10 2.06
C ILE A 24 7.31 -0.08 2.09
N LYS A 25 7.80 -1.15 2.74
CA LYS A 25 9.23 -1.48 2.76
C LYS A 25 9.80 -1.67 1.35
N PHE A 26 9.12 -2.46 0.52
CA PHE A 26 9.52 -2.67 -0.87
C PHE A 26 9.54 -1.36 -1.68
N ALA A 27 8.50 -0.53 -1.55
CA ALA A 27 8.41 0.74 -2.25
C ALA A 27 9.53 1.71 -1.83
N HIS A 28 9.93 1.70 -0.56
CA HIS A 28 11.04 2.51 -0.04
C HIS A 28 12.40 2.05 -0.55
N GLU A 29 12.66 0.74 -0.51
CA GLU A 29 13.90 0.13 -1.04
C GLU A 29 14.12 0.45 -2.52
N ASN A 30 13.03 0.62 -3.29
CA ASN A 30 13.06 0.94 -4.71
C ASN A 30 12.89 2.43 -5.02
N ASN A 31 12.82 3.30 -4.00
CA ASN A 31 12.66 4.74 -4.17
C ASN A 31 13.92 5.52 -3.76
N PRO A 32 14.77 5.95 -4.72
CA PRO A 32 16.02 6.64 -4.43
C PRO A 32 15.83 8.01 -3.74
N GLN A 33 14.62 8.59 -3.78
CA GLN A 33 14.31 9.89 -3.14
C GLN A 33 13.84 9.79 -1.69
N LYS A 34 13.65 8.57 -1.15
CA LYS A 34 13.46 8.16 0.28
C LYS A 34 12.41 8.86 1.16
N GLU A 35 11.83 9.99 0.79
CA GLU A 35 10.99 10.75 1.72
C GLU A 35 9.49 10.41 1.61
N LYS A 36 9.03 10.05 0.42
CA LYS A 36 7.62 9.72 0.13
C LYS A 36 7.51 8.70 -0.99
N ILE A 37 6.52 7.80 -0.92
CA ILE A 37 6.19 6.83 -1.96
C ILE A 37 4.85 7.16 -2.61
N ARG A 38 4.59 6.64 -3.81
CA ARG A 38 3.28 6.78 -4.45
C ARG A 38 2.25 5.95 -3.69
N CYS A 39 1.12 6.56 -3.35
CA CYS A 39 0.07 5.90 -2.58
C CYS A 39 -0.90 5.15 -3.52
N PRO A 40 -0.95 3.80 -3.46
CA PRO A 40 -1.80 3.00 -4.34
C PRO A 40 -3.20 2.75 -3.77
N CYS A 41 -3.62 3.50 -2.74
CA CYS A 41 -4.97 3.37 -2.21
C CYS A 41 -6.01 3.82 -3.23
N ARG A 42 -7.26 3.36 -3.09
CA ARG A 42 -8.36 3.69 -4.01
C ARG A 42 -8.61 5.20 -4.17
N TYR A 43 -8.30 5.99 -3.14
CA TYR A 43 -8.45 7.44 -3.18
C TYR A 43 -7.30 8.14 -3.92
N CYS A 44 -6.06 7.75 -3.64
CA CYS A 44 -4.89 8.38 -4.25
C CYS A 44 -4.60 7.88 -5.66
N ALA A 45 -5.07 6.67 -6.00
CA ALA A 45 -4.94 6.05 -7.32
C ALA A 45 -3.52 6.06 -7.91
N ASN A 46 -2.50 5.88 -7.05
CA ASN A 46 -1.10 5.95 -7.43
C ASN A 46 -0.69 7.30 -8.07
N ILE A 47 -1.40 8.40 -7.80
CA ILE A 47 -1.09 9.75 -8.31
C ILE A 47 -0.26 10.54 -7.30
N PHE A 48 -0.63 10.48 -6.02
CA PHE A 48 -0.03 11.30 -4.97
C PHE A 48 1.13 10.61 -4.26
N PHE A 49 2.17 11.38 -3.96
CA PHE A 49 3.24 10.96 -3.05
C PHE A 49 2.83 11.23 -1.60
N GLN A 50 3.01 10.22 -0.75
CA GLN A 50 2.65 10.26 0.66
C GLN A 50 3.75 9.64 1.51
N THR A 51 3.79 9.99 2.79
CA THR A 51 4.69 9.35 3.76
C THR A 51 4.20 7.94 4.09
N ASP A 52 5.10 7.10 4.58
CA ASP A 52 4.81 5.69 4.92
C ASP A 52 3.60 5.54 5.85
N SER A 53 3.55 6.36 6.91
CA SER A 53 2.42 6.38 7.87
C SER A 53 1.09 6.73 7.19
N VAL A 54 1.10 7.69 6.26
CA VAL A 54 -0.12 8.07 5.52
C VAL A 54 -0.53 6.96 4.55
N VAL A 55 0.43 6.33 3.87
CA VAL A 55 0.15 5.21 2.96
C VAL A 55 -0.42 4.01 3.72
N GLU A 56 0.17 3.65 4.86
CA GLU A 56 -0.32 2.58 5.72
C GLU A 56 -1.78 2.84 6.13
N ASN A 57 -2.05 4.03 6.68
CA ASN A 57 -3.39 4.40 7.12
C ASN A 57 -4.39 4.38 5.94
N HIS A 58 -4.01 4.95 4.80
CA HIS A 58 -4.84 4.93 3.61
C HIS A 58 -5.15 3.52 3.11
N LEU A 59 -4.19 2.59 3.16
CA LEU A 59 -4.42 1.21 2.77
C LEU A 59 -5.32 0.48 3.77
N LEU A 60 -5.20 0.75 5.07
CA LEU A 60 -6.08 0.17 6.10
C LEU A 60 -7.52 0.71 6.03
N ILE A 61 -7.71 1.99 5.72
CA ILE A 61 -9.04 2.62 5.63
C ILE A 61 -9.68 2.38 4.27
N ASN A 62 -8.99 2.75 3.19
CA ASN A 62 -9.56 2.81 1.84
C ASN A 62 -9.30 1.55 1.02
N GLY A 63 -8.34 0.72 1.44
CA GLY A 63 -7.86 -0.39 0.64
C GLY A 63 -7.02 0.03 -0.57
N MET A 64 -6.34 -0.95 -1.16
CA MET A 64 -5.58 -0.77 -2.40
C MET A 64 -6.52 -0.74 -3.62
N GLN A 65 -6.10 -0.03 -4.66
CA GLN A 65 -6.78 -0.01 -5.94
C GLN A 65 -6.59 -1.37 -6.66
N SER A 66 -7.70 -1.97 -7.11
CA SER A 66 -7.69 -3.30 -7.75
C SER A 66 -6.97 -3.34 -9.09
N SER A 67 -6.90 -2.22 -9.81
CA SER A 67 -6.13 -2.10 -11.07
C SER A 67 -4.62 -2.25 -10.87
N TYR A 68 -4.14 -2.34 -9.62
CA TYR A 68 -2.74 -2.60 -9.29
C TYR A 68 -2.39 -4.11 -9.25
N ILE A 69 -3.41 -4.96 -9.42
CA ILE A 69 -3.30 -6.43 -9.38
C ILE A 69 -3.24 -7.02 -10.80
N GLU A 70 -3.59 -6.25 -11.83
CA GLU A 70 -3.40 -6.60 -13.25
C GLU A 70 -1.95 -6.47 -13.72
#